data_AF-A0A3D1WZT6-F1
#
_entry.id   AF-A0A3D1WZT6-F1
#
_cell.length_a   1.000
_cell.length_b   1.000
_cell.length_c   1.000
_cell.angle_alpha   90.00
_cell.angle_beta   90.00
_cell.angle_gamma   90.00
#
_symmetry.space_group_name_H-M   'P 1'
#
loop_
_entity.id
_entity.type
_entity.pdbx_description
1 polymer ?
#
loop_
_entity_poly.entity_id
_entity_poly.type
_entity_poly.pdbx_seq_one_letter_code
_entity_poly.pdbx_strand_id
1 'polypeptide(L)'
;MADGFTPYANGMRNLRNSKMVQDDLLDRAQAIARQAEQTAGIKGAHYSADVQPGENRAHAIAYTANVPAMIDQRKNKSLAKAIDAGR
;
A
#
# COMPACT_ATOMS: atom_id res chain seq x y z
N MET A 1 -16.81 -36.71 13.92
CA MET A 1 -16.52 -35.81 12.79
C MET A 1 -16.97 -34.44 13.24
N ALA A 2 -16.05 -33.48 13.41
CA ALA A 2 -16.40 -32.15 13.89
C ALA A 2 -16.93 -31.33 12.71
N ASP A 3 -18.23 -31.04 12.70
CA ASP A 3 -18.86 -30.09 11.79
C ASP A 3 -18.40 -28.66 12.12
N GLY A 4 -17.24 -28.30 11.59
CA GLY A 4 -16.72 -26.93 11.63
C GLY A 4 -17.41 -26.08 10.58
N PHE A 5 -18.60 -25.55 10.88
CA PHE A 5 -19.22 -24.50 10.08
C PHE A 5 -18.36 -23.22 10.19
N THR A 6 -17.57 -22.91 9.17
CA THR A 6 -16.86 -21.62 9.00
C THR A 6 -17.51 -20.77 7.90
N PRO A 7 -18.72 -20.23 8.11
CA PRO A 7 -19.41 -19.40 7.11
C PRO A 7 -18.76 -18.04 6.89
N TYR A 8 -17.83 -17.62 7.75
CA TYR A 8 -17.30 -16.27 7.77
C TYR A 8 -16.03 -16.07 6.93
N ALA A 9 -15.32 -17.15 6.57
CA ALA A 9 -14.06 -17.05 5.83
C ALA A 9 -14.28 -16.50 4.41
N ASN A 10 -15.32 -16.98 3.72
CA ASN A 10 -15.63 -16.57 2.35
C ASN A 10 -16.23 -15.16 2.29
N GLY A 11 -17.08 -14.78 3.25
CA GLY A 11 -17.65 -13.44 3.32
C GLY A 11 -16.59 -12.35 3.54
N MET A 12 -15.68 -12.57 4.49
CA MET A 12 -14.56 -11.63 4.71
C MET A 12 -13.59 -11.58 3.53
N ARG A 13 -13.33 -12.72 2.87
CA ARG A 13 -12.49 -12.78 1.66
C ARG A 13 -13.12 -11.98 0.50
N ASN A 14 -14.43 -12.11 0.30
CA ASN A 14 -15.15 -11.38 -0.73
C ASN A 14 -15.18 -9.87 -0.45
N LEU A 15 -15.37 -9.47 0.81
CA LEU A 15 -15.30 -8.05 1.19
C LEU A 15 -13.90 -7.47 0.96
N ARG A 16 -12.84 -8.17 1.38
CA ARG A 16 -11.45 -7.72 1.22
C ARG A 16 -11.03 -7.59 -0.24
N ASN A 17 -11.48 -8.51 -1.09
CA ASN A 17 -11.22 -8.48 -2.52
C ASN A 17 -12.28 -7.72 -3.30
N SER A 18 -13.24 -7.09 -2.62
CA SER A 18 -14.22 -6.24 -3.29
C SER A 18 -13.53 -5.02 -3.88
N LYS A 19 -14.03 -4.57 -5.03
CA LYS A 19 -13.49 -3.40 -5.72
C LYS A 19 -13.39 -2.18 -4.81
N MET A 20 -14.41 -1.92 -4.00
CA MET A 20 -14.44 -0.76 -3.09
C MET A 20 -13.30 -0.79 -2.06
N VAL A 21 -13.00 -1.95 -1.48
CA VAL A 21 -11.91 -2.08 -0.50
C VAL A 21 -10.55 -1.98 -1.19
N GLN A 22 -10.39 -2.58 -2.36
CA GLN A 22 -9.15 -2.48 -3.14
C GLN A 22 -8.89 -1.04 -3.59
N ASP A 23 -9.93 -0.31 -4.02
CA ASP A 23 -9.83 1.10 -4.42
C ASP A 23 -9.45 2.00 -3.22
N ASP A 24 -10.08 1.84 -2.04
CA ASP A 24 -9.71 2.61 -0.83
C ASP A 24 -8.26 2.36 -0.39
N LEU A 25 -7.82 1.09 -0.47
CA LEU A 25 -6.45 0.72 -0.17
C LEU A 25 -5.45 1.30 -1.17
N LEU A 26 -5.81 1.32 -2.46
CA LEU A 26 -5.01 1.93 -3.51
C LEU A 26 -4.91 3.45 -3.29
N ASP A 27 -6.01 4.12 -2.97
CA ASP A 27 -6.05 5.56 -2.71
C ASP A 27 -5.12 5.95 -1.55
N ARG A 28 -5.13 5.15 -0.47
CA ARG A 28 -4.20 5.33 0.66
C ARG A 28 -2.75 5.13 0.25
N ALA A 29 -2.44 4.07 -0.51
CA ALA A 29 -1.08 3.83 -0.98
C ALA A 29 -0.60 4.93 -1.94
N GLN A 30 -1.48 5.45 -2.80
CA GLN A 30 -1.21 6.60 -3.67
C GLN A 30 -1.00 7.88 -2.87
N ALA A 31 -1.74 8.10 -1.78
CA ALA A 31 -1.51 9.24 -0.89
C ALA A 31 -0.11 9.17 -0.26
N ILE A 32 0.31 7.99 0.21
CA ILE A 32 1.66 7.76 0.75
C ILE A 32 2.72 8.02 -0.33
N ALA A 33 2.54 7.51 -1.55
CA ALA A 33 3.47 7.74 -2.65
C ALA A 33 3.62 9.23 -2.99
N ARG A 34 2.51 9.96 -3.08
CA ARG A 34 2.52 11.42 -3.31
C ARG A 34 3.20 12.19 -2.18
N GLN A 35 2.96 11.81 -0.93
CA GLN A 35 3.62 12.42 0.22
C GLN A 35 5.13 12.16 0.20
N ALA A 36 5.56 10.95 -0.19
CA ALA A 36 6.97 10.61 -0.34
C ALA A 36 7.63 11.45 -1.45
N GLU A 37 6.94 11.70 -2.57
CA GLU A 37 7.42 12.61 -3.62
C GLU A 37 7.57 14.05 -3.14
N GLN A 38 6.58 14.58 -2.42
CA GLN A 38 6.61 15.96 -1.92
C GLN A 38 7.73 16.19 -0.90
N THR A 39 8.06 15.16 -0.14
CA THR A 39 9.12 15.20 0.88
C THR A 39 10.48 14.73 0.37
N ALA A 40 10.55 14.29 -0.89
CA ALA A 40 11.79 13.81 -1.47
C ALA A 40 12.81 14.93 -1.55
N GLY A 41 14.01 14.67 -1.02
CA GLY A 41 15.14 15.60 -1.08
C GLY A 41 15.91 15.52 -2.40
N ILE A 42 15.55 14.59 -3.28
CA ILE A 42 16.22 14.33 -4.56
C ILE A 42 15.29 14.70 -5.71
N LYS A 43 15.75 15.61 -6.57
CA LYS A 43 15.02 16.02 -7.77
C LYS A 43 14.81 14.83 -8.70
N GLY A 44 13.57 14.62 -9.13
CA GLY A 44 13.18 13.53 -10.03
C GLY A 44 12.94 12.20 -9.33
N ALA A 45 12.90 12.14 -7.99
CA ALA A 45 12.40 10.96 -7.28
C ALA A 45 10.90 10.74 -7.59
N HIS A 46 10.57 9.54 -8.06
CA HIS A 46 9.19 9.14 -8.37
C HIS A 46 8.81 7.90 -7.56
N TYR A 47 7.62 7.93 -6.97
CA TYR A 47 7.08 6.85 -6.17
C TYR A 47 5.74 6.41 -6.77
N SER A 48 5.50 5.10 -6.74
CA SER A 48 4.28 4.50 -7.28
C SER A 48 3.59 3.68 -6.21
N ALA A 49 2.33 3.35 -6.47
CA ALA A 49 1.49 2.57 -5.57
C ALA A 49 0.76 1.47 -6.33
N ASP A 50 0.57 0.34 -5.66
CA ASP A 50 -0.18 -0.79 -6.19
C ASP A 50 -0.97 -1.47 -5.08
N VAL A 51 -2.05 -2.16 -5.46
CA VAL A 51 -2.86 -2.98 -4.57
C VAL A 51 -2.99 -4.38 -5.14
N GLN A 52 -2.70 -5.39 -4.31
CA GLN A 52 -2.85 -6.78 -4.69
C GLN A 52 -3.94 -7.45 -3.85
N PRO A 53 -4.95 -8.06 -4.50
CA PRO A 53 -5.90 -8.90 -3.82
C PRO A 53 -5.19 -10.14 -3.26
N GLY A 54 -5.68 -10.66 -2.14
CA GLY A 54 -5.03 -11.77 -1.45
C GLY A 54 -6.04 -12.67 -0.75
N GLU A 55 -5.64 -13.92 -0.55
CA GLU A 55 -6.50 -14.93 0.08
C GLU A 55 -6.79 -14.60 1.55
N ASN A 56 -5.76 -14.17 2.28
CA ASN A 56 -5.86 -13.91 3.72
C ASN A 56 -5.82 -12.42 4.09
N ARG A 57 -5.29 -11.55 3.23
CA ARG A 57 -5.14 -10.11 3.47
C ARG A 57 -5.06 -9.35 2.14
N ALA A 58 -5.65 -8.15 2.11
CA ALA A 58 -5.44 -7.22 1.01
C ALA A 58 -4.09 -6.51 1.22
N HIS A 59 -3.32 -6.37 0.14
CA HIS A 59 -1.98 -5.80 0.18
C HIS A 59 -1.98 -4.47 -0.55
N ALA A 60 -1.66 -3.39 0.13
CA ALA A 60 -1.37 -2.10 -0.50
C ALA A 60 0.12 -1.82 -0.33
N ILE A 61 0.79 -1.42 -1.40
CA ILE A 61 2.21 -1.11 -1.39
C ILE A 61 2.48 0.24 -2.06
N ALA A 62 3.29 1.07 -1.41
CA ALA A 62 3.95 2.21 -2.04
C ALA A 62 5.43 1.86 -2.21
N TYR A 63 5.98 2.09 -3.40
CA TYR A 63 7.34 1.68 -3.75
C TYR A 63 8.06 2.75 -4.58
N THR A 64 9.38 2.67 -4.59
CA THR A 64 10.25 3.55 -5.37
C THR A 64 10.22 3.14 -6.84
N ALA A 65 9.73 4.02 -7.71
CA ALA A 65 9.54 3.70 -9.13
C ALA A 65 10.81 3.92 -9.97
N ASN A 66 11.80 4.66 -9.43
CA ASN A 66 13.04 4.97 -10.15
C ASN A 66 14.26 5.02 -9.23
N VAL A 67 15.45 5.05 -9.85
CA VAL A 67 16.75 5.09 -9.15
C VAL A 67 16.88 6.30 -8.21
N PRO A 68 16.50 7.53 -8.60
CA PRO A 68 16.50 8.67 -7.67
C PRO A 68 15.67 8.43 -6.41
N ALA A 69 14.47 7.84 -6.52
CA ALA A 69 13.64 7.50 -5.37
C ALA A 69 14.26 6.40 -4.50
N MET A 70 14.96 5.42 -5.08
CA MET A 70 15.71 4.42 -4.29
C MET A 70 16.82 5.08 -3.46
N ILE A 71 17.56 6.02 -4.06
CA ILE A 71 18.61 6.77 -3.37
C ILE A 71 18.01 7.64 -2.26
N ASP A 72 16.91 8.33 -2.55
CA ASP A 72 16.23 9.18 -1.57
C ASP A 72 15.69 8.34 -0.40
N GLN A 73 15.00 7.23 -0.68
CA GLN A 73 14.50 6.32 0.35
C GLN A 73 15.62 5.80 1.25
N ARG A 74 16.80 5.49 0.69
CA ARG A 74 17.96 5.03 1.47
C ARG A 74 18.51 6.12 2.40
N LYS A 75 18.52 7.39 1.96
CA LYS A 75 19.10 8.51 2.72
C LYS A 75 18.10 9.14 3.69
N ASN A 76 16.89 9.40 3.22
CA ASN A 76 15.88 10.23 3.86
C ASN A 76 14.71 9.44 4.45
N LYS A 77 14.59 8.15 4.11
CA LYS A 77 13.50 7.26 4.55
C LYS A 77 12.10 7.87 4.24
N SER A 78 11.96 8.50 3.09
CA SER A 78 10.77 9.25 2.64
C SER A 78 9.48 8.43 2.70
N LEU A 79 9.47 7.17 2.24
CA LEU A 79 8.28 6.31 2.35
C LEU A 79 7.91 6.01 3.81
N ALA A 80 8.90 5.78 4.68
CA ALA A 80 8.63 5.49 6.08
C ALA A 80 8.04 6.72 6.80
N LYS A 81 8.56 7.91 6.49
CA LYS A 81 8.02 9.19 6.97
C LYS A 81 6.62 9.46 6.41
N ALA A 82 6.39 9.15 5.14
CA ALA A 82 5.08 9.31 4.51
C ALA A 82 4.02 8.40 5.12
N ILE A 83 4.38 7.17 5.51
CA ILE A 83 3.47 6.26 6.22
C ILE A 83 3.09 6.82 7.59
N ASP A 84 4.06 7.37 8.34
CA ASP A 84 3.81 7.94 9.66
C ASP A 84 2.98 9.23 9.60
N ALA A 85 3.20 10.05 8.57
CA ALA A 85 2.41 11.27 8.32
C ALA A 85 0.98 10.99 7.85
N GLY A 86 0.71 9.81 7.29
CA GLY A 86 -0.62 9.38 6.82
C GLY A 86 -1.43 8.60 7.86
N ARG A 87 -0.94 8.48 9.10
CA ARG A 87 -1.58 7.78 10.22
C ARG A 87 -2.41 8.75 11.07
#